data_AF-A0A9X2WI51-F1
#
_entry.id   AF-A0A9X2WI51-F1
#
_cell.length_a   1.000
_cell.length_b   1.000
_cell.length_c   1.000
_cell.angle_alpha   90.00
_cell.angle_beta   90.00
_cell.angle_gamma   90.00
#
_symmetry.space_group_name_H-M   'P 1'
#
loop_
_entity.id
_entity.type
_entity.pdbx_description
1 polymer ?
#
loop_
_entity_poly.entity_id
_entity_poly.type
_entity_poly.pdbx_seq_one_letter_code
_entity_poly.pdbx_strand_id
1 'polypeptide(L)'
;MKKPSVRALTAALLLSGTALAAQAEDKVCLYEHAEYQGAEWCYGVGDNSWIGSSRNDKVSSIKLYGNSYIEIFEHGSFGGKHSRVMANTYKMGNMNDGISSFKVRNRNSNDFACLFEHPGFRGTPHCLQAGEGESDLNNVLLGRNKASSLLVAGKANVEIFNYPGFNYSKENRILTRSTSNLEERPASWTEDNIDSFRVTSRVPTAQEAAIDITEAAGYRSPIRETNALASHNAFNSTAYFGGQLIPGPNHRRALIEQLQLGVRFFELDVSKGGSYTKVCHSVDCGTTFTTTLRRMLGEVDSWLKGADANDVVFFYLQDDINGDSSGYQQLQRDVEWLGDIVYTAGSCQTLPYDLTFEQIRQQGKRVFIYKDDGSTGCDIAKSVAVNFEQNKGVSGLNVYENHFNSSRYVRSQECINYFCNDNVSAADALTGLQNGINAFGLDMIDEGDMDNSGDRLNNQLWAVGPEGAASAYSNGKVARFHANGNRFMSVAADNSLNYACRNNSGQWAITQAMGNAANGTAACAAEYPGYSYTTPASAHEARLLRNAITSGSDVHVNFAVSNGQWLPDRW
;
A
#
# COMPACT_ATOMS: atom_id res chain seq x y z
N MET A 1 26.50 15.30 69.73
CA MET A 1 26.20 14.15 68.85
C MET A 1 24.85 14.35 68.16
N LYS A 2 24.84 14.86 66.92
CA LYS A 2 23.70 14.82 66.00
C LYS A 2 24.29 14.69 64.59
N LYS A 3 24.05 13.54 63.94
CA LYS A 3 24.46 13.23 62.56
C LYS A 3 23.47 13.87 61.57
N PRO A 4 23.91 14.33 60.39
CA PRO A 4 23.01 14.76 59.33
C PRO A 4 22.49 13.56 58.52
N SER A 5 21.33 13.77 57.89
CA SER A 5 20.59 12.81 57.09
C SER A 5 21.19 12.61 55.69
N VAL A 6 21.22 11.36 55.24
CA VAL A 6 21.51 10.99 53.84
C VAL A 6 20.18 10.84 53.12
N ARG A 7 19.92 11.70 52.12
CA ARG A 7 18.87 11.48 51.11
C ARG A 7 19.38 10.46 50.10
N ALA A 8 18.67 9.36 49.94
CA ALA A 8 18.90 8.39 48.87
C ALA A 8 18.42 8.97 47.53
N LEU A 9 19.32 9.07 46.56
CA LEU A 9 18.96 9.24 45.16
C LEU A 9 18.54 7.87 44.60
N THR A 10 17.27 7.73 44.24
CA THR A 10 16.78 6.61 43.42
C THR A 10 17.12 6.93 41.97
N ALA A 11 18.12 6.23 41.41
CA ALA A 11 18.39 6.26 39.98
C ALA A 11 17.29 5.48 39.24
N ALA A 12 16.52 6.17 38.40
CA ALA A 12 15.60 5.54 37.47
C ALA A 12 16.41 4.90 36.33
N LEU A 13 16.45 3.56 36.32
CA LEU A 13 17.01 2.79 35.21
C LEU A 13 16.04 2.87 34.03
N LEU A 14 16.39 3.65 33.01
CA LEU A 14 15.73 3.61 31.70
C LEU A 14 16.05 2.25 31.05
N LEU A 15 15.13 1.30 31.14
CA LEU A 15 15.15 0.09 30.34
C LEU A 15 14.77 0.46 28.90
N SER A 16 15.77 0.69 28.06
CA SER A 16 15.64 0.66 26.61
C SER A 16 15.36 -0.78 26.17
N GLY A 17 14.10 -1.20 26.30
CA GLY A 17 13.62 -2.44 25.71
C GLY A 17 13.54 -2.26 24.20
N THR A 18 14.54 -2.77 23.47
CA THR A 18 14.37 -3.08 22.05
C THR A 18 13.33 -4.19 21.96
N ALA A 19 12.07 -3.83 21.73
CA ALA A 19 11.06 -4.78 21.31
C ALA A 19 11.53 -5.35 19.98
N LEU A 20 12.06 -6.58 20.01
CA LEU A 20 12.22 -7.37 18.80
C LEU A 20 10.79 -7.54 18.25
N ALA A 21 10.47 -6.83 17.17
CA ALA A 21 9.24 -7.06 16.45
C ALA A 21 9.17 -8.55 16.13
N ALA A 22 8.15 -9.25 16.64
CA ALA A 22 7.93 -10.64 16.30
C ALA A 22 7.75 -10.70 14.78
N GLN A 23 8.73 -11.26 14.08
CA GLN A 23 8.68 -11.44 12.65
C GLN A 23 7.47 -12.32 12.35
N ALA A 24 6.62 -11.92 11.39
CA ALA A 24 5.46 -12.71 10.99
C ALA A 24 5.92 -14.14 10.66
N GLU A 25 5.25 -15.13 11.23
CA GLU A 25 5.59 -16.53 11.03
C GLU A 25 5.49 -16.92 9.55
N ASP A 26 6.58 -17.45 8.98
CA ASP A 26 6.60 -17.96 7.61
C ASP A 26 5.77 -19.27 7.53
N LYS A 27 4.54 -19.16 7.03
CA LYS A 27 3.62 -20.29 6.85
C LYS A 27 2.64 -20.08 5.72
N VAL A 28 2.01 -21.17 5.31
CA VAL A 28 0.94 -21.18 4.31
C VAL A 28 -0.30 -21.80 4.92
N CYS A 29 -1.46 -21.17 4.70
CA CYS A 29 -2.75 -21.72 5.10
C CYS A 29 -3.58 -22.05 3.85
N LEU A 30 -4.04 -23.30 3.79
CA LEU A 30 -4.89 -23.86 2.75
C LEU A 30 -6.34 -23.88 3.24
N TYR A 31 -7.28 -23.53 2.38
CA TYR A 31 -8.69 -23.41 2.73
C TYR A 31 -9.57 -24.31 1.87
N GLU A 32 -10.59 -24.89 2.50
CA GLU A 32 -11.54 -25.80 1.88
C GLU A 32 -12.41 -25.13 0.79
N HIS A 33 -12.66 -23.84 0.91
CA HIS A 33 -13.50 -23.10 -0.01
C HIS A 33 -12.77 -21.87 -0.56
N ALA A 34 -13.30 -21.32 -1.66
CA ALA A 34 -12.82 -20.05 -2.21
C ALA A 34 -13.00 -18.91 -1.19
N GLU A 35 -12.27 -17.82 -1.41
CA GLU A 35 -12.23 -16.61 -0.60
C GLU A 35 -11.87 -16.85 0.86
N TYR A 36 -10.98 -17.82 1.11
CA TYR A 36 -10.43 -18.16 2.42
C TYR A 36 -11.51 -18.59 3.42
N GLN A 37 -12.46 -19.39 2.92
CA GLN A 37 -13.60 -19.89 3.68
C GLN A 37 -13.50 -21.39 3.94
N GLY A 38 -14.38 -21.89 4.82
CA GLY A 38 -14.40 -23.32 5.19
C GLY A 38 -13.28 -23.70 6.15
N ALA A 39 -12.92 -24.98 6.18
CA ALA A 39 -11.84 -25.47 7.03
C ALA A 39 -10.48 -24.87 6.61
N GLU A 40 -9.63 -24.57 7.61
CA GLU A 40 -8.28 -24.01 7.43
C GLU A 40 -7.22 -25.02 7.89
N TRP A 41 -6.17 -25.17 7.09
CA TRP A 41 -5.00 -26.00 7.41
C TRP A 41 -3.71 -25.26 7.14
N CYS A 42 -2.98 -24.92 8.20
CA CYS A 42 -1.73 -24.17 8.11
C CYS A 42 -0.48 -25.06 8.26
N TYR A 43 0.55 -24.74 7.50
CA TYR A 43 1.82 -25.46 7.43
C TYR A 43 2.99 -24.48 7.41
N GLY A 44 4.00 -24.75 8.24
CA GLY A 44 5.29 -24.04 8.16
C GLY A 44 6.15 -24.55 6.99
N VAL A 45 7.35 -23.99 6.87
CA VAL A 45 8.35 -24.40 5.87
C VAL A 45 8.67 -25.90 5.99
N GLY A 46 8.63 -26.61 4.87
CA GLY A 46 8.90 -28.04 4.83
C GLY A 46 8.24 -28.78 3.66
N ASP A 47 8.43 -30.09 3.66
CA ASP A 47 7.92 -31.00 2.64
C ASP A 47 6.71 -31.76 3.18
N ASN A 48 5.63 -31.80 2.40
CA ASN A 48 4.43 -32.54 2.74
C ASN A 48 4.08 -33.47 1.58
N SER A 49 4.61 -34.69 1.61
CA SER A 49 4.43 -35.69 0.54
C SER A 49 3.00 -36.23 0.45
N TRP A 50 2.14 -35.94 1.45
CA TRP A 50 0.74 -36.32 1.44
C TRP A 50 -0.05 -35.43 2.40
N ILE A 51 -1.03 -34.69 1.87
CA ILE A 51 -1.84 -33.73 2.63
C ILE A 51 -2.80 -34.38 3.63
N GLY A 52 -3.03 -35.70 3.51
CA GLY A 52 -3.92 -36.47 4.38
C GLY A 52 -5.30 -36.70 3.76
N SER A 53 -5.89 -37.87 4.01
CA SER A 53 -7.14 -38.32 3.35
C SER A 53 -8.35 -37.42 3.61
N SER A 54 -8.41 -36.72 4.75
CA SER A 54 -9.54 -35.83 5.06
C SER A 54 -9.46 -34.47 4.36
N ARG A 55 -8.29 -34.11 3.82
CA ARG A 55 -7.95 -32.81 3.22
C ARG A 55 -7.63 -32.90 1.73
N ASN A 56 -7.26 -34.09 1.25
CA ASN A 56 -6.96 -34.36 -0.15
C ASN A 56 -8.11 -33.90 -1.04
N ASP A 57 -7.77 -33.23 -2.14
CA ASP A 57 -8.73 -32.79 -3.14
C ASP A 57 -9.88 -31.92 -2.56
N LYS A 58 -9.52 -30.99 -1.69
CA LYS A 58 -10.46 -30.03 -1.07
C LYS A 58 -9.97 -28.59 -1.03
N VAL A 59 -8.75 -28.31 -1.49
CA VAL A 59 -8.18 -26.96 -1.35
C VAL A 59 -8.67 -26.08 -2.49
N SER A 60 -9.38 -25.01 -2.14
CA SER A 60 -10.01 -24.07 -3.06
C SER A 60 -9.49 -22.62 -2.93
N SER A 61 -8.72 -22.31 -1.89
CA SER A 61 -7.95 -21.05 -1.78
C SER A 61 -6.72 -21.16 -0.86
N ILE A 62 -5.76 -20.24 -1.02
CA ILE A 62 -4.44 -20.29 -0.35
C ILE A 62 -4.04 -18.90 0.14
N LYS A 63 -3.69 -18.78 1.43
CA LYS A 63 -3.06 -17.59 2.02
C LYS A 63 -1.61 -17.86 2.38
N LEU A 64 -0.73 -16.92 2.08
CA LEU A 64 0.70 -16.96 2.36
C LEU A 64 1.07 -15.91 3.41
N TYR A 65 1.93 -16.30 4.36
CA TYR A 65 2.44 -15.42 5.42
C TYR A 65 3.95 -15.21 5.28
N GLY A 66 4.40 -14.01 5.66
CA GLY A 66 5.81 -13.65 5.62
C GLY A 66 6.42 -13.84 4.23
N ASN A 67 7.61 -14.45 4.21
CA ASN A 67 8.35 -14.78 3.01
C ASN A 67 8.00 -16.13 2.42
N SER A 68 7.02 -16.85 2.99
CA SER A 68 6.69 -18.19 2.51
C SER A 68 6.00 -18.21 1.14
N TYR A 69 6.28 -19.23 0.35
CA TYR A 69 5.57 -19.61 -0.86
C TYR A 69 5.36 -21.13 -0.87
N ILE A 70 4.45 -21.62 -1.72
CA ILE A 70 4.12 -23.04 -1.82
C ILE A 70 4.25 -23.55 -3.26
N GLU A 71 4.92 -24.70 -3.43
CA GLU A 71 4.87 -25.51 -4.66
C GLU A 71 3.86 -26.62 -4.43
N ILE A 72 2.82 -26.68 -5.27
CA ILE A 72 1.68 -27.61 -5.13
C ILE A 72 1.73 -28.67 -6.23
N PHE A 73 1.32 -29.89 -5.89
CA PHE A 73 1.37 -31.06 -6.77
C PHE A 73 0.04 -31.81 -6.77
N GLU A 74 -0.37 -32.25 -7.95
CA GLU A 74 -1.63 -32.96 -8.22
C GLU A 74 -1.71 -34.32 -7.52
N HIS A 75 -0.57 -34.99 -7.34
CA HIS A 75 -0.51 -36.33 -6.74
C HIS A 75 0.36 -36.35 -5.50
N GLY A 76 0.21 -37.41 -4.70
CA GLY A 76 1.08 -37.69 -3.56
C GLY A 76 2.54 -37.84 -3.99
N SER A 77 3.46 -37.70 -3.04
CA SER A 77 4.91 -37.79 -3.25
C SER A 77 5.46 -36.85 -4.33
N PHE A 78 4.87 -35.66 -4.44
CA PHE A 78 5.26 -34.60 -5.38
C PHE A 78 5.15 -35.00 -6.86
N GLY A 79 4.18 -35.86 -7.18
CA GLY A 79 3.90 -36.30 -8.55
C GLY A 79 2.80 -35.50 -9.25
N GLY A 80 2.60 -35.77 -10.55
CA GLY A 80 1.57 -35.14 -11.35
C GLY A 80 1.92 -33.72 -11.80
N LYS A 81 0.92 -32.96 -12.25
CA LYS A 81 1.13 -31.55 -12.60
C LYS A 81 1.44 -30.73 -11.34
N HIS A 82 2.18 -29.64 -11.51
CA HIS A 82 2.60 -28.79 -10.40
C HIS A 82 2.56 -27.31 -10.74
N SER A 83 2.42 -26.47 -9.73
CA SER A 83 2.59 -25.02 -9.87
C SER A 83 3.19 -24.40 -8.63
N ARG A 84 3.64 -23.14 -8.75
CA ARG A 84 4.20 -22.36 -7.66
C ARG A 84 3.31 -21.15 -7.37
N VAL A 85 2.96 -20.97 -6.10
CA VAL A 85 2.08 -19.90 -5.61
C VAL A 85 2.87 -18.99 -4.67
N MET A 86 3.07 -17.74 -5.06
CA MET A 86 3.77 -16.68 -4.30
C MET A 86 2.87 -15.49 -3.91
N ALA A 87 1.62 -15.46 -4.39
CA ALA A 87 0.60 -14.49 -3.99
C ALA A 87 -0.61 -15.22 -3.38
N ASN A 88 -1.40 -14.52 -2.55
CA ASN A 88 -2.62 -15.10 -2.02
C ASN A 88 -3.56 -15.43 -3.19
N THR A 89 -4.06 -16.66 -3.20
CA THR A 89 -4.93 -17.17 -4.27
C THR A 89 -6.32 -17.35 -3.70
N TYR A 90 -7.18 -16.36 -3.95
CA TYR A 90 -8.52 -16.34 -3.37
C TYR A 90 -9.45 -17.39 -3.98
N LYS A 91 -9.21 -17.84 -5.21
CA LYS A 91 -10.03 -18.87 -5.86
C LYS A 91 -9.17 -19.64 -6.85
N MET A 92 -8.92 -20.91 -6.54
CA MET A 92 -8.16 -21.83 -7.38
C MET A 92 -8.90 -22.12 -8.71
N GLY A 93 -8.17 -22.59 -9.71
CA GLY A 93 -8.71 -22.97 -11.02
C GLY A 93 -8.34 -24.40 -11.37
N ASN A 94 -7.35 -24.64 -12.24
CA ASN A 94 -7.02 -26.02 -12.65
C ASN A 94 -6.58 -26.95 -11.49
N MET A 95 -6.07 -26.41 -10.38
CA MET A 95 -5.74 -27.18 -9.16
C MET A 95 -6.80 -27.02 -8.04
N ASN A 96 -7.99 -26.51 -8.36
CA ASN A 96 -9.08 -26.47 -7.40
C ASN A 96 -9.45 -27.89 -7.00
N ASP A 97 -9.41 -28.18 -5.70
CA ASP A 97 -9.70 -29.51 -5.18
C ASP A 97 -8.81 -30.60 -5.82
N GLY A 98 -7.57 -30.26 -6.18
CA GLY A 98 -6.63 -31.20 -6.83
C GLY A 98 -5.28 -31.35 -6.12
N ILE A 99 -5.07 -30.69 -4.97
CA ILE A 99 -3.77 -30.72 -4.27
C ILE A 99 -3.67 -31.97 -3.41
N SER A 100 -2.68 -32.81 -3.69
CA SER A 100 -2.37 -34.03 -2.93
C SER A 100 -1.05 -33.95 -2.14
N SER A 101 -0.08 -33.16 -2.61
CA SER A 101 1.19 -32.92 -1.90
C SER A 101 1.75 -31.54 -2.23
N PHE A 102 2.65 -31.03 -1.39
CA PHE A 102 3.22 -29.70 -1.56
C PHE A 102 4.53 -29.49 -0.80
N LYS A 103 5.23 -28.43 -1.17
CA LYS A 103 6.46 -27.96 -0.54
C LYS A 103 6.31 -26.51 -0.16
N VAL A 104 6.48 -26.17 1.11
CA VAL A 104 6.55 -24.79 1.59
C VAL A 104 8.00 -24.36 1.68
N ARG A 105 8.31 -23.18 1.15
CA ARG A 105 9.65 -22.60 1.04
C ARG A 105 9.60 -21.12 1.34
N ASN A 106 10.77 -20.50 1.50
CA ASN A 106 10.88 -19.05 1.62
C ASN A 106 11.40 -18.44 0.33
N ARG A 107 10.78 -17.33 -0.09
CA ARG A 107 11.28 -16.47 -1.15
C ARG A 107 12.61 -15.88 -0.74
N ASN A 108 13.50 -15.71 -1.71
CA ASN A 108 14.78 -15.02 -1.52
C ASN A 108 14.74 -13.57 -2.03
N SER A 109 13.63 -13.16 -2.65
CA SER A 109 13.39 -11.82 -3.17
C SER A 109 11.96 -11.38 -2.89
N ASN A 110 11.80 -10.07 -2.67
CA ASN A 110 10.50 -9.40 -2.60
C ASN A 110 10.00 -8.99 -4.00
N ASP A 111 10.89 -9.03 -5.00
CA ASP A 111 10.56 -8.82 -6.40
C ASP A 111 10.12 -10.15 -7.01
N PHE A 112 8.82 -10.29 -7.28
CA PHE A 112 8.25 -11.49 -7.88
C PHE A 112 7.04 -11.18 -8.74
N ALA A 113 6.65 -12.14 -9.58
CA ALA A 113 5.46 -12.04 -10.39
C ALA A 113 4.71 -13.37 -10.47
N CYS A 114 3.41 -13.29 -10.71
CA CYS A 114 2.51 -14.43 -10.86
C CYS A 114 1.62 -14.25 -12.09
N LEU A 115 1.65 -15.21 -13.00
CA LEU A 115 0.66 -15.33 -14.08
C LEU A 115 -0.52 -16.18 -13.59
N PHE A 116 -1.75 -15.75 -13.88
CA PHE A 116 -2.98 -16.42 -13.47
C PHE A 116 -3.81 -16.88 -14.67
N GLU A 117 -4.54 -17.98 -14.49
CA GLU A 117 -5.39 -18.62 -15.51
C GLU A 117 -6.56 -17.76 -16.00
N HIS A 118 -6.96 -16.75 -15.22
CA HIS A 118 -8.15 -15.95 -15.51
C HIS A 118 -7.95 -14.47 -15.13
N PRO A 119 -8.79 -13.57 -15.67
CA PRO A 119 -8.84 -12.17 -15.21
C PRO A 119 -9.19 -12.06 -13.71
N GLY A 120 -8.78 -10.94 -13.11
CA GLY A 120 -9.02 -10.61 -11.71
C GLY A 120 -8.14 -11.37 -10.71
N PHE A 121 -6.94 -11.77 -11.13
CA PHE A 121 -5.99 -12.58 -10.34
C PHE A 121 -6.62 -13.89 -9.85
N ARG A 122 -7.43 -14.52 -10.71
CA ARG A 122 -8.20 -15.72 -10.40
C ARG A 122 -7.59 -16.95 -11.06
N GLY A 123 -7.75 -18.10 -10.41
CA GLY A 123 -7.23 -19.37 -10.89
C GLY A 123 -5.90 -19.73 -10.27
N THR A 124 -5.38 -20.90 -10.62
CA THR A 124 -4.09 -21.38 -10.08
C THR A 124 -2.94 -20.59 -10.71
N PRO A 125 -2.16 -19.82 -9.93
CA PRO A 125 -1.08 -19.06 -10.52
C PRO A 125 0.13 -19.95 -10.80
N HIS A 126 1.01 -19.46 -11.66
CA HIS A 126 2.42 -19.84 -11.68
C HIS A 126 3.29 -18.61 -11.45
N CYS A 127 4.12 -18.67 -10.41
CA CYS A 127 4.91 -17.54 -9.95
C CYS A 127 6.41 -17.77 -10.03
N LEU A 128 7.15 -16.70 -10.27
CA LEU A 128 8.61 -16.65 -10.29
C LEU A 128 9.09 -15.44 -9.49
N GLN A 129 10.20 -15.58 -8.78
CA GLN A 129 10.89 -14.44 -8.15
C GLN A 129 12.06 -13.97 -9.03
N ALA A 130 12.58 -12.78 -8.74
CA ALA A 130 13.71 -12.22 -9.49
C ALA A 130 14.90 -13.17 -9.57
N GLY A 131 15.43 -13.33 -10.78
CA GLY A 131 16.50 -14.29 -11.10
C GLY A 131 16.00 -15.63 -11.64
N GLU A 132 14.69 -15.88 -11.64
CA GLU A 132 14.09 -17.10 -12.19
C GLU A 132 13.43 -16.87 -13.57
N GLY A 133 13.27 -17.96 -14.31
CA GLY A 133 12.57 -17.99 -15.59
C GLY A 133 11.94 -19.35 -15.86
N GLU A 134 10.74 -19.36 -16.44
CA GLU A 134 10.11 -20.56 -16.99
C GLU A 134 10.24 -20.51 -18.51
N SER A 135 11.12 -21.37 -19.02
CA SER A 135 11.46 -21.42 -20.44
C SER A 135 10.36 -22.04 -21.30
N ASP A 136 9.44 -22.79 -20.71
CA ASP A 136 8.29 -23.36 -21.41
C ASP A 136 7.14 -23.60 -20.42
N LEU A 137 6.05 -22.85 -20.53
CA LEU A 137 4.93 -22.95 -19.61
C LEU A 137 4.21 -24.31 -19.64
N ASN A 138 4.46 -25.17 -20.62
CA ASN A 138 4.00 -26.56 -20.59
C ASN A 138 4.74 -27.43 -19.56
N ASN A 139 5.86 -26.96 -18.99
CA ASN A 139 6.55 -27.64 -17.90
C ASN A 139 5.77 -27.58 -16.58
N VAL A 140 4.81 -26.66 -16.48
CA VAL A 140 4.05 -26.35 -15.27
C VAL A 140 2.55 -26.45 -15.55
N LEU A 141 1.74 -26.48 -14.49
CA LEU A 141 0.28 -26.66 -14.58
C LEU A 141 -0.39 -25.60 -15.46
N LEU A 142 0.06 -24.34 -15.35
CA LEU A 142 -0.57 -23.20 -16.05
C LEU A 142 -0.69 -23.48 -17.55
N GLY A 143 0.36 -24.05 -18.16
CA GLY A 143 0.39 -24.31 -19.58
C GLY A 143 0.60 -23.04 -20.41
N ARG A 144 1.00 -23.25 -21.66
CA ARG A 144 1.08 -22.18 -22.66
C ARG A 144 -0.30 -21.65 -23.01
N ASN A 145 -0.38 -20.37 -23.37
CA ASN A 145 -1.60 -19.77 -23.90
C ASN A 145 -2.79 -19.82 -22.92
N LYS A 146 -2.52 -19.60 -21.63
CA LYS A 146 -3.53 -19.66 -20.55
C LYS A 146 -3.47 -18.50 -19.57
N ALA A 147 -2.50 -17.59 -19.70
CA ALA A 147 -2.35 -16.49 -18.76
C ALA A 147 -3.27 -15.32 -19.15
N SER A 148 -4.17 -14.93 -18.24
CA SER A 148 -5.12 -13.84 -18.46
C SER A 148 -5.02 -12.69 -17.45
N SER A 149 -4.25 -12.85 -16.37
CA SER A 149 -3.85 -11.72 -15.52
C SER A 149 -2.45 -11.92 -14.94
N LEU A 150 -1.82 -10.80 -14.54
CA LEU A 150 -0.45 -10.74 -14.05
C LEU A 150 -0.40 -9.94 -12.75
N LEU A 151 0.08 -10.54 -11.67
CA LEU A 151 0.46 -9.81 -10.47
C LEU A 151 1.98 -9.55 -10.48
N VAL A 152 2.37 -8.32 -10.19
CA VAL A 152 3.77 -7.91 -10.00
C VAL A 152 3.92 -7.32 -8.59
N ALA A 153 4.84 -7.88 -7.81
CA ALA A 153 5.21 -7.39 -6.49
C ALA A 153 6.67 -6.93 -6.51
N GLY A 154 6.96 -5.84 -5.81
CA GLY A 154 8.29 -5.23 -5.79
C GLY A 154 8.61 -4.45 -7.06
N LYS A 155 9.89 -4.11 -7.21
CA LYS A 155 10.41 -3.41 -8.39
C LYS A 155 10.92 -4.46 -9.37
N ALA A 156 9.99 -5.20 -9.95
CA ALA A 156 10.28 -6.29 -10.89
C ALA A 156 10.05 -5.90 -12.35
N ASN A 157 10.87 -6.47 -13.24
CA ASN A 157 10.64 -6.60 -14.67
C ASN A 157 10.11 -8.01 -14.94
N VAL A 158 8.98 -8.10 -15.62
CA VAL A 158 8.41 -9.35 -16.12
C VAL A 158 8.56 -9.38 -17.63
N GLU A 159 9.56 -10.12 -18.11
CA GLU A 159 9.77 -10.35 -19.54
C GLU A 159 8.92 -11.54 -19.98
N ILE A 160 7.93 -11.29 -20.83
CA ILE A 160 7.03 -12.29 -21.41
C ILE A 160 7.35 -12.51 -22.88
N PHE A 161 7.21 -13.75 -23.34
CA PHE A 161 7.52 -14.16 -24.71
C PHE A 161 6.38 -14.97 -25.29
N ASN A 162 6.07 -14.74 -26.57
CA ASN A 162 5.01 -15.49 -27.26
C ASN A 162 5.45 -16.86 -27.79
N TYR A 163 6.68 -17.26 -27.51
CA TYR A 163 7.24 -18.58 -27.82
C TYR A 163 8.09 -19.08 -26.64
N PRO A 164 8.32 -20.39 -26.53
CA PRO A 164 9.22 -20.96 -25.53
C PRO A 164 10.68 -20.58 -25.77
N GLY A 165 11.51 -20.79 -24.76
CA GLY A 165 12.96 -20.63 -24.82
C GLY A 165 13.41 -19.17 -24.77
N PHE A 166 12.59 -18.25 -24.25
CA PHE A 166 12.90 -16.82 -24.18
C PHE A 166 13.28 -16.24 -25.56
N ASN A 167 12.46 -16.57 -26.57
CA ASN A 167 12.80 -16.35 -27.97
C ASN A 167 12.65 -14.88 -28.39
N TYR A 168 13.76 -14.12 -28.37
CA TYR A 168 13.83 -12.73 -28.84
C TYR A 168 13.61 -12.50 -30.34
N SER A 169 13.61 -13.55 -31.16
CA SER A 169 13.25 -13.43 -32.59
C SER A 169 11.73 -13.36 -32.81
N LYS A 170 10.95 -13.52 -31.75
CA LYS A 170 9.49 -13.45 -31.73
C LYS A 170 9.03 -12.31 -30.82
N GLU A 171 7.72 -12.13 -30.74
CA GLU A 171 7.12 -11.07 -29.92
C GLU A 171 7.46 -11.28 -28.44
N ASN A 172 7.94 -10.21 -27.81
CA ASN A 172 8.30 -10.17 -26.41
C ASN A 172 7.99 -8.78 -25.84
N ARG A 173 7.76 -8.71 -24.53
CA ARG A 173 7.44 -7.46 -23.84
C ARG A 173 7.93 -7.50 -22.40
N ILE A 174 8.28 -6.33 -21.87
CA ILE A 174 8.52 -6.13 -20.44
C ILE A 174 7.28 -5.50 -19.83
N LEU A 175 6.73 -6.14 -18.80
CA LEU A 175 5.68 -5.60 -17.96
C LEU A 175 6.25 -5.30 -16.57
N THR A 176 5.91 -4.13 -16.03
CA THR A 176 6.43 -3.64 -14.74
C THR A 176 5.34 -3.38 -13.70
N ARG A 177 4.07 -3.48 -14.10
CA ARG A 177 2.89 -3.31 -13.27
C ARG A 177 2.00 -4.55 -13.39
N SER A 178 1.21 -4.76 -12.34
CA SER A 178 0.15 -5.75 -12.34
C SER A 178 -0.92 -5.37 -13.36
N THR A 179 -1.57 -6.36 -13.92
CA THR A 179 -2.77 -6.18 -14.73
C THR A 179 -3.81 -7.22 -14.35
N SER A 180 -5.00 -6.77 -13.98
CA SER A 180 -6.12 -7.64 -13.67
C SER A 180 -6.71 -8.27 -14.92
N ASN A 181 -6.39 -7.78 -16.12
CA ASN A 181 -6.89 -8.32 -17.38
C ASN A 181 -5.90 -8.05 -18.53
N LEU A 182 -5.14 -9.07 -18.93
CA LEU A 182 -4.16 -8.98 -20.02
C LEU A 182 -4.79 -8.73 -21.40
N GLU A 183 -6.07 -9.07 -21.59
CA GLU A 183 -6.83 -8.85 -22.83
C GLU A 183 -7.19 -7.37 -23.01
N GLU A 184 -7.47 -6.67 -21.92
CA GLU A 184 -7.81 -5.25 -21.96
C GLU A 184 -6.60 -4.36 -21.75
N ARG A 185 -5.63 -4.82 -20.96
CA ARG A 185 -4.50 -4.02 -20.48
C ARG A 185 -3.27 -4.92 -20.40
N PRO A 186 -2.41 -4.92 -21.44
CA PRO A 186 -2.22 -3.85 -22.43
C PRO A 186 -3.04 -3.97 -23.73
N ALA A 187 -4.04 -4.87 -23.84
CA ALA A 187 -4.82 -5.10 -25.06
C ALA A 187 -3.97 -5.38 -26.31
N SER A 188 -3.23 -6.48 -26.25
CA SER A 188 -2.35 -6.91 -27.34
C SER A 188 -2.26 -8.43 -27.41
N TRP A 189 -1.26 -8.99 -28.10
CA TRP A 189 -1.05 -10.44 -28.18
C TRP A 189 -0.88 -11.12 -26.81
N THR A 190 -0.65 -10.36 -25.75
CA THR A 190 -0.27 -10.84 -24.42
C THR A 190 -1.27 -11.74 -23.70
N GLU A 191 -2.56 -11.63 -23.99
CA GLU A 191 -3.54 -12.57 -23.43
C GLU A 191 -3.47 -13.89 -24.19
N ASP A 192 -3.45 -15.01 -23.45
CA ASP A 192 -3.47 -16.36 -23.99
C ASP A 192 -2.44 -16.63 -25.10
N ASN A 193 -1.36 -15.86 -25.18
CA ASN A 193 -0.21 -16.16 -26.04
C ASN A 193 1.14 -16.06 -25.32
N ILE A 194 1.16 -16.14 -23.98
CA ILE A 194 2.43 -16.22 -23.22
C ILE A 194 2.85 -17.69 -23.14
N ASP A 195 4.06 -17.96 -23.61
CA ASP A 195 4.64 -19.32 -23.69
C ASP A 195 5.86 -19.51 -22.78
N SER A 196 6.57 -18.43 -22.47
CA SER A 196 7.66 -18.40 -21.49
C SER A 196 7.77 -17.01 -20.86
N PHE A 197 8.28 -16.94 -19.63
CA PHE A 197 8.53 -15.66 -18.98
C PHE A 197 9.65 -15.73 -17.95
N ARG A 198 10.23 -14.58 -17.64
CA ARG A 198 11.29 -14.44 -16.63
C ARG A 198 11.09 -13.18 -15.79
N VAL A 199 11.61 -13.22 -14.57
CA VAL A 199 11.51 -12.12 -13.62
C VAL A 199 12.91 -11.63 -13.25
N THR A 200 13.13 -10.32 -13.31
CA THR A 200 14.38 -9.69 -12.86
C THR A 200 14.08 -8.49 -11.99
N SER A 201 14.97 -8.16 -11.04
CA SER A 201 14.87 -6.91 -10.30
C SER A 201 15.24 -5.72 -11.20
N ARG A 202 14.61 -4.58 -10.95
CA ARG A 202 14.93 -3.31 -11.60
C ARG A 202 15.05 -2.20 -10.57
N VAL A 203 15.69 -1.11 -10.98
CA VAL A 203 15.61 0.14 -10.21
C VAL A 203 14.19 0.71 -10.29
N PRO A 204 13.73 1.42 -9.25
CA PRO A 204 12.47 2.15 -9.31
C PRO A 204 12.46 3.17 -10.46
N THR A 205 11.29 3.40 -11.05
CA THR A 205 11.09 4.49 -12.02
C THR A 205 11.10 5.84 -11.31
N ALA A 206 11.13 6.94 -12.06
CA ALA A 206 11.03 8.27 -11.48
C ALA A 206 9.66 8.51 -10.81
N GLN A 207 8.58 7.92 -11.35
CA GLN A 207 7.25 7.95 -10.77
C GLN A 207 7.21 7.23 -9.42
N GLU A 208 7.75 6.01 -9.36
CA GLU A 208 7.84 5.25 -8.11
C GLU A 208 8.71 5.97 -7.08
N ALA A 209 9.85 6.54 -7.50
CA ALA A 209 10.68 7.34 -6.61
C ALA A 209 9.95 8.58 -6.08
N ALA A 210 9.14 9.24 -6.90
CA ALA A 210 8.35 10.41 -6.49
C ALA A 210 7.25 10.03 -5.48
N ILE A 211 6.60 8.88 -5.66
CA ILE A 211 5.66 8.28 -4.69
C ILE A 211 6.38 8.03 -3.36
N ASP A 212 7.48 7.27 -3.40
CA ASP A 212 8.25 6.90 -2.20
C ASP A 212 8.73 8.14 -1.42
N ILE A 213 9.19 9.18 -2.11
CA ILE A 213 9.62 10.45 -1.49
C ILE A 213 8.43 11.16 -0.85
N THR A 214 7.28 11.21 -1.53
CA THR A 214 6.07 11.86 -1.03
C THR A 214 5.55 11.16 0.23
N GLU A 215 5.56 9.83 0.25
CA GLU A 215 5.18 9.02 1.41
C GLU A 215 6.19 9.15 2.56
N ALA A 216 7.49 9.14 2.25
CA ALA A 216 8.55 9.23 3.25
C ALA A 216 8.57 10.59 3.97
N ALA A 217 8.19 11.69 3.31
CA ALA A 217 8.21 13.03 3.90
C ALA A 217 7.40 13.12 5.21
N GLY A 218 6.25 12.43 5.28
CA GLY A 218 5.37 12.39 6.45
C GLY A 218 5.62 11.22 7.41
N TYR A 219 6.57 10.33 7.15
CA TYR A 219 6.69 9.02 7.82
C TYR A 219 6.82 9.10 9.36
N ARG A 220 7.46 10.15 9.88
CA ARG A 220 7.66 10.41 11.31
C ARG A 220 6.70 11.43 11.91
N SER A 221 5.77 11.95 11.12
CA SER A 221 4.77 12.90 11.57
C SER A 221 3.48 12.17 11.96
N PRO A 222 2.63 12.78 12.81
CA PRO A 222 1.31 12.26 13.08
C PRO A 222 0.53 12.04 11.78
N ILE A 223 -0.11 10.89 11.59
CA ILE A 223 -0.79 10.53 10.33
C ILE A 223 -1.85 11.58 9.94
N ARG A 224 -2.46 12.25 10.91
CA ARG A 224 -3.43 13.34 10.68
C ARG A 224 -2.84 14.59 10.03
N GLU A 225 -1.52 14.73 10.04
CA GLU A 225 -0.81 15.87 9.46
C GLU A 225 -0.14 15.52 8.12
N THR A 226 -0.24 14.27 7.67
CA THR A 226 0.35 13.79 6.41
C THR A 226 -0.65 13.81 5.27
N ASN A 227 -0.15 13.80 4.03
CA ASN A 227 -0.99 13.53 2.87
C ASN A 227 -0.92 12.05 2.45
N ALA A 228 -1.99 11.54 1.83
CA ALA A 228 -2.00 10.25 1.17
C ALA A 228 -2.77 10.33 -0.15
N LEU A 229 -2.34 9.56 -1.15
CA LEU A 229 -3.16 9.32 -2.33
C LEU A 229 -4.26 8.33 -1.97
N ALA A 230 -5.49 8.65 -2.37
CA ALA A 230 -6.68 7.91 -1.98
C ALA A 230 -7.60 7.61 -3.16
N SER A 231 -8.37 6.54 -3.01
CA SER A 231 -9.40 6.11 -3.96
C SER A 231 -10.76 6.00 -3.27
N HIS A 232 -11.79 6.53 -3.91
CA HIS A 232 -13.18 6.44 -3.45
C HIS A 232 -13.81 5.13 -3.95
N ASN A 233 -14.51 4.39 -3.09
CA ASN A 233 -15.24 3.16 -3.42
C ASN A 233 -14.44 2.17 -4.29
N ALA A 234 -13.23 1.85 -3.85
CA ALA A 234 -12.20 1.20 -4.66
C ALA A 234 -12.58 -0.21 -5.17
N PHE A 235 -13.52 -0.88 -4.50
CA PHE A 235 -14.07 -2.15 -4.93
C PHE A 235 -15.00 -2.03 -6.15
N ASN A 236 -15.75 -0.93 -6.28
CA ASN A 236 -16.70 -0.75 -7.38
C ASN A 236 -15.95 -0.56 -8.70
N SER A 237 -15.44 -1.67 -9.22
CA SER A 237 -14.42 -1.71 -10.26
C SER A 237 -14.72 -2.81 -11.26
N THR A 238 -14.66 -2.48 -12.54
CA THR A 238 -14.85 -3.47 -13.62
C THR A 238 -13.81 -4.60 -13.59
N ALA A 239 -12.68 -4.39 -12.89
CA ALA A 239 -11.63 -5.39 -12.72
C ALA A 239 -12.09 -6.69 -12.04
N TYR A 240 -13.17 -6.67 -11.25
CA TYR A 240 -13.61 -7.84 -10.47
C TYR A 240 -14.73 -8.66 -11.10
N PHE A 241 -15.32 -8.21 -12.21
CA PHE A 241 -16.57 -8.77 -12.73
C PHE A 241 -16.50 -9.24 -14.20
N GLY A 242 -15.29 -9.47 -14.73
CA GLY A 242 -15.07 -10.27 -15.94
C GLY A 242 -15.91 -9.84 -17.16
N GLY A 243 -15.94 -8.55 -17.46
CA GLY A 243 -16.68 -7.99 -18.60
C GLY A 243 -18.18 -7.77 -18.36
N GLN A 244 -18.71 -8.07 -17.17
CA GLN A 244 -20.06 -7.68 -16.80
C GLN A 244 -20.15 -6.16 -16.65
N LEU A 245 -21.16 -5.56 -17.28
CA LEU A 245 -21.46 -4.14 -17.14
C LEU A 245 -21.99 -3.87 -15.72
N ILE A 246 -21.15 -3.23 -14.90
CA ILE A 246 -21.60 -2.59 -13.67
C ILE A 246 -22.15 -1.21 -14.06
N PRO A 247 -23.38 -0.86 -13.69
CA PRO A 247 -23.89 0.49 -13.90
C PRO A 247 -23.12 1.50 -13.02
N GLY A 248 -22.30 2.36 -13.64
CA GLY A 248 -21.57 3.42 -12.94
C GLY A 248 -20.44 2.91 -12.03
N PRO A 249 -19.41 2.22 -12.59
CA PRO A 249 -18.26 1.81 -11.80
C PRO A 249 -17.45 3.05 -11.36
N ASN A 250 -16.97 3.05 -10.12
CA ASN A 250 -16.03 4.07 -9.63
C ASN A 250 -14.63 3.83 -10.20
N HIS A 251 -14.28 2.59 -10.55
CA HIS A 251 -12.94 2.24 -11.02
C HIS A 251 -12.94 1.25 -12.20
N ARG A 252 -11.79 1.18 -12.87
CA ARG A 252 -11.47 0.10 -13.83
C ARG A 252 -10.29 -0.76 -13.38
N ARG A 253 -9.66 -0.38 -12.26
CA ARG A 253 -8.43 -0.93 -11.73
C ARG A 253 -8.73 -1.74 -10.48
N ALA A 254 -8.08 -2.89 -10.32
CA ALA A 254 -8.07 -3.64 -9.06
C ALA A 254 -7.27 -2.90 -7.99
N LEU A 255 -7.36 -3.30 -6.72
CA LEU A 255 -6.70 -2.62 -5.61
C LEU A 255 -5.17 -2.64 -5.79
N ILE A 256 -4.60 -3.75 -6.26
CA ILE A 256 -3.16 -3.83 -6.52
C ILE A 256 -2.69 -2.89 -7.64
N GLU A 257 -3.53 -2.67 -8.64
CA GLU A 257 -3.22 -1.73 -9.72
C GLU A 257 -3.28 -0.29 -9.18
N GLN A 258 -4.26 0.03 -8.33
CA GLN A 258 -4.36 1.33 -7.65
C GLN A 258 -3.19 1.56 -6.67
N LEU A 259 -2.77 0.53 -5.92
CA LEU A 259 -1.59 0.54 -5.05
C LEU A 259 -0.30 0.89 -5.83
N GLN A 260 -0.14 0.35 -7.04
CA GLN A 260 0.99 0.63 -7.93
C GLN A 260 0.96 2.06 -8.51
N LEU A 261 -0.17 2.75 -8.42
CA LEU A 261 -0.32 4.17 -8.73
C LEU A 261 -0.14 5.06 -7.49
N GLY A 262 0.32 4.50 -6.38
CA GLY A 262 0.65 5.24 -5.15
C GLY A 262 -0.52 5.40 -4.18
N VAL A 263 -1.71 4.86 -4.47
CA VAL A 263 -2.81 4.87 -3.50
C VAL A 263 -2.39 4.11 -2.25
N ARG A 264 -2.62 4.69 -1.07
CA ARG A 264 -2.42 4.04 0.24
C ARG A 264 -3.67 4.10 1.11
N PHE A 265 -4.68 4.82 0.66
CA PHE A 265 -5.93 5.00 1.38
C PHE A 265 -7.12 4.56 0.52
N PHE A 266 -7.75 3.47 0.91
CA PHE A 266 -8.92 2.91 0.26
C PHE A 266 -10.20 3.16 1.05
N GLU A 267 -11.27 3.45 0.33
CA GLU A 267 -12.64 3.42 0.83
C GLU A 267 -13.38 2.22 0.26
N LEU A 268 -14.09 1.50 1.14
CA LEU A 268 -14.88 0.30 0.81
C LEU A 268 -16.21 0.32 1.54
N ASP A 269 -17.31 0.04 0.85
CA ASP A 269 -18.60 -0.20 1.51
C ASP A 269 -18.65 -1.65 2.01
N VAL A 270 -18.90 -1.81 3.30
CA VAL A 270 -18.90 -3.12 3.95
C VAL A 270 -20.27 -3.37 4.57
N SER A 271 -20.91 -4.45 4.14
CA SER A 271 -22.18 -4.90 4.72
C SER A 271 -22.06 -6.30 5.30
N LYS A 272 -23.08 -6.69 6.08
CA LYS A 272 -23.26 -8.08 6.49
C LYS A 272 -23.40 -9.00 5.26
N GLY A 273 -22.67 -10.10 5.28
CA GLY A 273 -22.83 -11.21 4.34
C GLY A 273 -23.38 -12.48 5.03
N GLY A 274 -23.24 -13.62 4.37
CA GLY A 274 -23.66 -14.92 4.91
C GLY A 274 -22.83 -15.34 6.12
N SER A 275 -21.58 -15.76 5.86
CA SER A 275 -20.62 -16.20 6.90
C SER A 275 -19.48 -15.20 7.15
N TYR A 276 -19.29 -14.28 6.21
CA TYR A 276 -18.21 -13.29 6.14
C TYR A 276 -18.80 -11.96 5.70
N THR A 277 -18.13 -10.85 6.01
CA THR A 277 -18.56 -9.54 5.51
C THR A 277 -18.43 -9.51 4.00
N LYS A 278 -19.37 -8.81 3.36
CA LYS A 278 -19.33 -8.56 1.92
C LYS A 278 -18.91 -7.12 1.66
N VAL A 279 -18.17 -6.94 0.59
CA VAL A 279 -17.90 -5.65 -0.03
C VAL A 279 -18.82 -5.52 -1.24
N CYS A 280 -19.46 -4.38 -1.34
CA CYS A 280 -20.38 -4.03 -2.40
C CYS A 280 -20.37 -2.51 -2.59
N HIS A 281 -21.29 -1.96 -3.39
CA HIS A 281 -21.45 -0.51 -3.49
C HIS A 281 -22.91 -0.18 -3.83
N SER A 282 -23.55 0.66 -3.00
CA SER A 282 -24.91 1.15 -3.26
C SER A 282 -25.91 0.05 -3.68
N VAL A 283 -26.57 0.20 -4.84
CA VAL A 283 -27.56 -0.76 -5.37
C VAL A 283 -26.99 -2.14 -5.66
N ASP A 284 -25.68 -2.26 -5.88
CA ASP A 284 -25.03 -3.54 -6.19
C ASP A 284 -25.03 -4.48 -4.98
N CYS A 285 -25.19 -3.94 -3.77
CA CYS A 285 -25.27 -4.71 -2.53
C CYS A 285 -26.44 -5.72 -2.49
N GLY A 286 -27.48 -5.51 -3.30
CA GLY A 286 -28.61 -6.45 -3.46
C GLY A 286 -28.41 -7.51 -4.55
N THR A 287 -27.28 -7.51 -5.25
CA THR A 287 -27.04 -8.30 -6.46
C THR A 287 -25.92 -9.33 -6.27
N THR A 288 -25.49 -9.97 -7.36
CA THR A 288 -24.30 -10.83 -7.39
C THR A 288 -22.98 -10.07 -7.51
N PHE A 289 -23.00 -8.74 -7.68
CA PHE A 289 -21.81 -7.89 -7.79
C PHE A 289 -21.18 -7.61 -6.42
N THR A 290 -20.87 -8.67 -5.69
CA THR A 290 -20.30 -8.61 -4.34
C THR A 290 -19.16 -9.61 -4.21
N THR A 291 -18.29 -9.38 -3.24
CA THR A 291 -17.25 -10.33 -2.83
C THR A 291 -17.00 -10.21 -1.34
N THR A 292 -16.20 -11.09 -0.74
CA THR A 292 -15.85 -10.94 0.68
C THR A 292 -14.78 -9.87 0.92
N LEU A 293 -14.81 -9.27 2.11
CA LEU A 293 -13.74 -8.36 2.55
C LEU A 293 -12.37 -9.06 2.55
N ARG A 294 -12.32 -10.35 2.92
CA ARG A 294 -11.08 -11.14 2.90
C ARG A 294 -10.44 -11.20 1.51
N ARG A 295 -11.22 -11.25 0.43
CA ARG A 295 -10.66 -11.20 -0.92
C ARG A 295 -9.89 -9.89 -1.14
N MET A 296 -10.52 -8.76 -0.83
CA MET A 296 -9.91 -7.42 -0.99
C MET A 296 -8.66 -7.26 -0.13
N LEU A 297 -8.74 -7.65 1.15
CA LEU A 297 -7.60 -7.62 2.06
C LEU A 297 -6.46 -8.56 1.62
N GLY A 298 -6.80 -9.75 1.08
CA GLY A 298 -5.83 -10.71 0.58
C GLY A 298 -5.07 -10.25 -0.66
N GLU A 299 -5.70 -9.43 -1.51
CA GLU A 299 -5.05 -8.79 -2.65
C GLU A 299 -4.00 -7.76 -2.18
N VAL A 300 -4.37 -6.89 -1.23
CA VAL A 300 -3.45 -5.93 -0.63
C VAL A 300 -2.30 -6.61 0.11
N ASP A 301 -2.57 -7.68 0.85
CA ASP A 301 -1.52 -8.49 1.50
C ASP A 301 -0.56 -9.13 0.46
N SER A 302 -1.03 -9.44 -0.75
CA SER A 302 -0.15 -9.95 -1.81
C SER A 302 0.79 -8.88 -2.34
N TRP A 303 0.29 -7.64 -2.50
CA TRP A 303 1.12 -6.49 -2.88
C TRP A 303 2.13 -6.13 -1.80
N LEU A 304 1.72 -6.12 -0.53
CA LEU A 304 2.56 -5.76 0.62
C LEU A 304 3.81 -6.64 0.80
N LYS A 305 3.82 -7.84 0.21
CA LYS A 305 5.00 -8.73 0.19
C LYS A 305 6.16 -8.17 -0.64
N GLY A 306 5.85 -7.31 -1.61
CA GLY A 306 6.84 -6.58 -2.43
C GLY A 306 6.92 -5.08 -2.13
N ALA A 307 6.13 -4.59 -1.19
CA ALA A 307 6.05 -3.17 -0.87
C ALA A 307 7.29 -2.66 -0.12
N ASP A 308 7.54 -1.37 -0.22
CA ASP A 308 8.66 -0.70 0.42
C ASP A 308 8.52 -0.75 1.95
N ALA A 309 9.62 -0.54 2.67
CA ALA A 309 9.64 -0.74 4.13
C ALA A 309 8.69 0.20 4.88
N ASN A 310 8.45 1.39 4.32
CA ASN A 310 7.62 2.45 4.91
C ASN A 310 6.13 2.31 4.58
N ASP A 311 5.77 1.42 3.63
CA ASP A 311 4.39 1.30 3.16
C ASP A 311 3.44 0.83 4.27
N VAL A 312 2.43 1.67 4.50
CA VAL A 312 1.27 1.39 5.34
C VAL A 312 0.02 1.72 4.52
N VAL A 313 -0.86 0.73 4.36
CA VAL A 313 -2.14 0.88 3.66
C VAL A 313 -3.25 1.02 4.70
N PHE A 314 -4.20 1.91 4.50
CA PHE A 314 -5.31 2.03 5.41
C PHE A 314 -6.65 2.11 4.73
N PHE A 315 -7.65 1.58 5.43
CA PHE A 315 -9.00 1.43 4.91
C PHE A 315 -9.97 2.24 5.76
N TYR A 316 -10.76 3.06 5.07
CA TYR A 316 -12.05 3.53 5.56
C TYR A 316 -13.11 2.53 5.11
N LEU A 317 -13.92 2.05 6.06
CA LEU A 317 -15.08 1.24 5.78
C LEU A 317 -16.34 2.09 5.96
N GLN A 318 -17.13 2.24 4.91
CA GLN A 318 -18.51 2.71 5.05
C GLN A 318 -19.32 1.55 5.66
N ASP A 319 -19.87 1.80 6.83
CA ASP A 319 -20.54 0.83 7.68
C ASP A 319 -21.99 0.61 7.25
N ASP A 320 -22.17 -0.24 6.25
CA ASP A 320 -23.47 -0.76 5.83
C ASP A 320 -23.84 -2.06 6.59
N ILE A 321 -23.16 -2.38 7.69
CA ILE A 321 -23.55 -3.46 8.61
C ILE A 321 -24.79 -3.06 9.41
N ASN A 322 -25.01 -1.75 9.61
CA ASN A 322 -26.26 -1.18 10.11
C ASN A 322 -26.68 -1.74 11.48
N GLY A 323 -25.75 -1.83 12.43
CA GLY A 323 -26.06 -2.28 13.79
C GLY A 323 -26.17 -3.82 13.96
N ASP A 324 -26.05 -4.61 12.88
CA ASP A 324 -26.17 -6.06 12.97
C ASP A 324 -24.98 -6.71 13.70
N SER A 325 -25.24 -7.30 14.86
CA SER A 325 -24.19 -7.91 15.69
C SER A 325 -23.44 -9.05 14.99
N SER A 326 -24.13 -9.85 14.17
CA SER A 326 -23.47 -10.94 13.44
C SER A 326 -22.57 -10.40 12.33
N GLY A 327 -22.96 -9.29 11.68
CA GLY A 327 -22.12 -8.59 10.71
C GLY A 327 -20.84 -8.02 11.34
N TYR A 328 -20.92 -7.42 12.54
CA TYR A 328 -19.71 -6.96 13.23
C TYR A 328 -18.82 -8.13 13.70
N GLN A 329 -19.40 -9.28 14.05
CA GLN A 329 -18.62 -10.49 14.35
C GLN A 329 -17.91 -11.01 13.09
N GLN A 330 -18.55 -10.93 11.93
CA GLN A 330 -17.90 -11.23 10.65
C GLN A 330 -16.74 -10.26 10.41
N LEU A 331 -16.97 -8.95 10.59
CA LEU A 331 -15.95 -7.92 10.38
C LEU A 331 -14.72 -8.16 11.27
N GLN A 332 -14.93 -8.41 12.56
CA GLN A 332 -13.84 -8.73 13.48
C GLN A 332 -13.01 -9.91 12.99
N ARG A 333 -13.67 -11.02 12.58
CA ARG A 333 -12.98 -12.22 12.08
C ARG A 333 -12.27 -11.99 10.74
N ASP A 334 -12.77 -11.09 9.91
CA ASP A 334 -12.17 -10.78 8.60
C ASP A 334 -10.93 -9.90 8.77
N VAL A 335 -10.95 -8.96 9.71
CA VAL A 335 -9.78 -8.15 10.08
C VAL A 335 -8.74 -8.98 10.81
N GLU A 336 -9.14 -9.82 11.77
CA GLU A 336 -8.23 -10.76 12.46
C GLU A 336 -7.61 -11.76 11.50
N TRP A 337 -8.35 -12.19 10.47
CA TRP A 337 -7.82 -13.10 9.45
C TRP A 337 -6.63 -12.51 8.73
N LEU A 338 -6.55 -11.19 8.52
CA LEU A 338 -5.38 -10.56 7.90
C LEU A 338 -4.11 -10.77 8.74
N GLY A 339 -4.27 -10.85 10.06
CA GLY A 339 -3.28 -11.35 11.01
C GLY A 339 -2.30 -10.27 11.46
N ASP A 340 -1.03 -10.66 11.63
CA ASP A 340 -0.03 -9.85 12.32
C ASP A 340 0.39 -8.56 11.60
N ILE A 341 -0.06 -8.34 10.37
CA ILE A 341 0.21 -7.09 9.65
C ILE A 341 -0.77 -5.97 10.04
N VAL A 342 -1.83 -6.25 10.80
CA VAL A 342 -2.82 -5.24 11.20
C VAL A 342 -2.40 -4.55 12.50
N TYR A 343 -2.31 -3.23 12.45
CA TYR A 343 -2.29 -2.36 13.61
C TYR A 343 -3.71 -2.16 14.12
N THR A 344 -3.90 -2.38 15.42
CA THR A 344 -5.15 -2.12 16.12
C THR A 344 -4.90 -1.17 17.27
N ALA A 345 -5.88 -0.35 17.62
CA ALA A 345 -5.79 0.51 18.80
C ALA A 345 -6.01 -0.26 20.13
N GLY A 346 -6.07 -1.60 20.09
CA GLY A 346 -6.37 -2.48 21.23
C GLY A 346 -7.82 -2.43 21.73
N SER A 347 -8.61 -1.47 21.27
CA SER A 347 -10.04 -1.32 21.52
C SER A 347 -10.70 -0.55 20.37
N CYS A 348 -12.03 -0.55 20.33
CA CYS A 348 -12.77 0.29 19.40
C CYS A 348 -12.73 1.75 19.87
N GLN A 349 -11.74 2.49 19.37
CA GLN A 349 -11.51 3.89 19.70
C GLN A 349 -10.92 4.62 18.50
N THR A 350 -10.79 5.95 18.62
CA THR A 350 -9.99 6.72 17.66
C THR A 350 -8.54 6.30 17.75
N LEU A 351 -7.84 6.32 16.62
CA LEU A 351 -6.40 6.10 16.61
C LEU A 351 -5.72 7.13 17.53
N PRO A 352 -4.55 6.83 18.13
CA PRO A 352 -3.81 7.82 18.91
C PRO A 352 -3.50 9.09 18.10
N TYR A 353 -3.50 10.25 18.77
CA TYR A 353 -3.29 11.56 18.11
C TYR A 353 -1.89 11.71 17.54
N ASP A 354 -0.92 11.16 18.24
CA ASP A 354 0.49 11.14 17.92
C ASP A 354 0.92 9.89 17.13
N LEU A 355 -0.03 9.07 16.66
CA LEU A 355 0.28 7.87 15.88
C LEU A 355 0.98 8.26 14.57
N THR A 356 2.16 7.70 14.32
CA THR A 356 2.94 7.88 13.08
C THR A 356 3.03 6.58 12.28
N PHE A 357 3.33 6.68 10.98
CA PHE A 357 3.62 5.48 10.17
C PHE A 357 4.84 4.73 10.70
N GLU A 358 5.86 5.44 11.19
CA GLU A 358 7.04 4.83 11.83
C GLU A 358 6.65 3.94 13.02
N GLN A 359 5.78 4.42 13.91
CA GLN A 359 5.33 3.63 15.07
C GLN A 359 4.55 2.38 14.68
N ILE A 360 3.73 2.45 13.62
CA ILE A 360 3.04 1.30 13.04
C ILE A 360 4.05 0.28 12.51
N ARG A 361 5.04 0.74 11.73
CA ARG A 361 6.08 -0.11 11.14
C ARG A 361 7.04 -0.71 12.16
N GLN A 362 7.38 0.01 13.23
CA GLN A 362 8.20 -0.50 14.36
C GLN A 362 7.53 -1.69 15.05
N GLN A 363 6.20 -1.79 15.00
CA GLN A 363 5.43 -2.95 15.50
C GLN A 363 5.29 -4.07 14.46
N GLY A 364 5.95 -3.95 13.30
CA GLY A 364 5.83 -4.89 12.19
C GLY A 364 4.53 -4.75 11.38
N LYS A 365 3.65 -3.81 11.73
CA LYS A 365 2.31 -3.67 11.14
C LYS A 365 2.35 -2.86 9.84
N ARG A 366 1.46 -3.13 8.90
CA ARG A 366 1.37 -2.49 7.57
C ARG A 366 -0.04 -2.07 7.18
N VAL A 367 -1.05 -2.45 7.96
CA VAL A 367 -2.44 -2.11 7.68
C VAL A 367 -3.12 -1.57 8.93
N PHE A 368 -3.95 -0.54 8.80
CA PHE A 368 -4.95 -0.22 9.82
C PHE A 368 -6.30 0.05 9.17
N ILE A 369 -7.37 -0.17 9.93
CA ILE A 369 -8.74 -0.12 9.41
C ILE A 369 -9.56 0.70 10.38
N TYR A 370 -10.39 1.58 9.84
CA TYR A 370 -11.37 2.32 10.60
C TYR A 370 -12.68 2.43 9.83
N LYS A 371 -13.77 2.73 10.53
CA LYS A 371 -15.11 2.84 9.94
C LYS A 371 -15.84 4.12 10.37
N ASP A 372 -16.92 4.45 9.68
CA ASP A 372 -17.91 5.44 10.12
C ASP A 372 -18.96 4.84 11.09
N ASP A 373 -20.13 5.47 11.19
CA ASP A 373 -21.20 5.18 12.17
C ASP A 373 -20.78 5.18 13.65
N GLY A 374 -19.76 5.97 13.97
CA GLY A 374 -19.31 6.21 15.34
C GLY A 374 -19.03 4.92 16.12
N SER A 375 -19.64 4.77 17.29
CA SER A 375 -19.42 3.64 18.22
C SER A 375 -20.23 2.38 17.93
N THR A 376 -21.07 2.36 16.88
CA THR A 376 -21.86 1.17 16.56
C THR A 376 -20.95 -0.02 16.30
N GLY A 377 -21.26 -1.18 16.90
CA GLY A 377 -20.46 -2.40 16.75
C GLY A 377 -19.15 -2.45 17.56
N CYS A 378 -18.80 -1.40 18.31
CA CYS A 378 -17.51 -1.30 19.01
C CYS A 378 -17.24 -2.41 20.04
N ASP A 379 -18.29 -2.95 20.69
CA ASP A 379 -18.13 -4.04 21.65
C ASP A 379 -17.72 -5.37 20.99
N ILE A 380 -17.86 -5.46 19.67
CA ILE A 380 -17.64 -6.65 18.85
C ILE A 380 -16.41 -6.48 17.95
N ALA A 381 -16.39 -5.45 17.08
CA ALA A 381 -15.34 -5.20 16.10
C ALA A 381 -14.16 -4.38 16.69
N LYS A 382 -13.53 -4.92 17.74
CA LYS A 382 -12.49 -4.23 18.53
C LYS A 382 -11.21 -3.93 17.75
N SER A 383 -10.96 -4.61 16.63
CA SER A 383 -9.80 -4.38 15.78
C SER A 383 -9.99 -3.21 14.80
N VAL A 384 -11.18 -2.63 14.74
CA VAL A 384 -11.53 -1.54 13.82
C VAL A 384 -11.62 -0.23 14.59
N ALA A 385 -10.85 0.78 14.17
CA ALA A 385 -10.88 2.09 14.77
C ALA A 385 -12.11 2.92 14.31
N VAL A 386 -12.41 4.00 15.03
CA VAL A 386 -13.58 4.86 14.75
C VAL A 386 -13.23 6.33 14.95
N ASN A 387 -13.99 7.26 14.37
CA ASN A 387 -13.81 8.70 14.58
C ASN A 387 -12.38 9.20 14.25
N PHE A 388 -11.68 8.60 13.29
CA PHE A 388 -10.33 9.02 12.91
C PHE A 388 -10.35 10.25 12.00
N GLU A 389 -11.31 10.29 11.08
CA GLU A 389 -11.36 11.24 9.99
C GLU A 389 -12.54 12.21 10.10
N GLN A 390 -12.50 13.25 9.26
CA GLN A 390 -13.62 14.11 8.94
C GLN A 390 -13.74 14.23 7.42
N ASN A 391 -14.90 13.85 6.91
CA ASN A 391 -15.14 13.83 5.48
C ASN A 391 -15.78 15.13 4.98
N LYS A 392 -15.36 15.60 3.80
CA LYS A 392 -15.89 16.78 3.11
C LYS A 392 -16.07 16.46 1.62
N GLY A 393 -17.27 16.10 1.19
CA GLY A 393 -17.54 15.78 -0.22
C GLY A 393 -17.18 16.94 -1.16
N VAL A 394 -16.63 16.61 -2.34
CA VAL A 394 -16.11 17.59 -3.31
C VAL A 394 -17.17 18.62 -3.75
N SER A 395 -18.44 18.22 -3.90
CA SER A 395 -19.52 19.11 -4.35
C SER A 395 -19.75 20.36 -3.47
N GLY A 396 -19.42 20.27 -2.18
CA GLY A 396 -19.54 21.38 -1.22
C GLY A 396 -18.20 21.97 -0.79
N LEU A 397 -17.10 21.56 -1.41
CA LEU A 397 -15.77 21.89 -0.96
C LEU A 397 -15.22 23.15 -1.64
N ASN A 398 -14.90 24.17 -0.85
CA ASN A 398 -14.10 25.30 -1.30
C ASN A 398 -12.61 25.06 -1.00
N VAL A 399 -11.86 24.57 -1.98
CA VAL A 399 -10.43 24.20 -1.81
C VAL A 399 -9.50 25.34 -1.38
N TYR A 400 -9.96 26.60 -1.43
CA TYR A 400 -9.19 27.79 -1.04
C TYR A 400 -9.31 28.14 0.46
N GLU A 401 -10.21 27.50 1.20
CA GLU A 401 -10.37 27.70 2.64
C GLU A 401 -9.37 26.90 3.46
N ASN A 402 -9.11 27.29 4.71
CA ASN A 402 -8.27 26.49 5.59
C ASN A 402 -9.01 25.25 6.08
N HIS A 403 -8.56 24.08 5.65
CA HIS A 403 -9.07 22.77 6.01
C HIS A 403 -8.21 22.05 7.05
N PHE A 404 -7.02 22.56 7.38
CA PHE A 404 -6.11 21.89 8.32
C PHE A 404 -6.79 21.62 9.66
N ASN A 405 -6.67 20.38 10.14
CA ASN A 405 -7.24 19.94 11.40
C ASN A 405 -6.25 19.03 12.14
N SER A 406 -5.66 19.53 13.22
CA SER A 406 -4.72 18.74 14.03
C SER A 406 -5.38 17.58 14.80
N SER A 407 -6.71 17.56 14.88
CA SER A 407 -7.46 16.55 15.64
C SER A 407 -8.08 15.45 14.76
N ARG A 408 -8.24 15.65 13.46
CA ARG A 408 -8.90 14.72 12.54
C ARG A 408 -8.18 14.69 11.20
N TYR A 409 -8.08 13.50 10.61
CA TYR A 409 -7.65 13.37 9.21
C TYR A 409 -8.76 13.92 8.30
N VAL A 410 -8.50 14.94 7.50
CA VAL A 410 -9.50 15.56 6.63
C VAL A 410 -9.46 14.92 5.26
N ARG A 411 -10.55 14.23 4.92
CA ARG A 411 -10.73 13.59 3.63
C ARG A 411 -11.75 14.37 2.80
N SER A 412 -11.54 14.34 1.49
CA SER A 412 -12.53 14.69 0.50
C SER A 412 -12.64 13.55 -0.50
N GLN A 413 -13.79 13.39 -1.14
CA GLN A 413 -14.01 12.37 -2.14
C GLN A 413 -14.88 12.90 -3.26
N GLU A 414 -14.50 12.49 -4.46
CA GLU A 414 -15.25 12.76 -5.67
C GLU A 414 -16.44 11.82 -5.81
N CYS A 415 -17.24 12.05 -6.83
CA CYS A 415 -18.23 11.11 -7.31
C CYS A 415 -18.28 11.25 -8.84
N ILE A 416 -17.61 10.36 -9.57
CA ILE A 416 -17.55 10.33 -11.03
C ILE A 416 -18.06 8.98 -11.51
N ASN A 417 -19.36 8.90 -11.76
CA ASN A 417 -19.98 7.73 -12.36
C ASN A 417 -21.23 8.12 -13.16
N TYR A 418 -22.06 7.14 -13.52
CA TYR A 418 -23.29 7.41 -14.29
C TYR A 418 -24.31 8.29 -13.54
N PHE A 419 -24.25 8.32 -12.21
CA PHE A 419 -25.23 8.94 -11.32
C PHE A 419 -24.76 10.28 -10.72
N CYS A 420 -23.47 10.60 -10.78
CA CYS A 420 -22.86 11.80 -10.22
C CYS A 420 -21.62 12.24 -11.01
N ASN A 421 -21.32 13.53 -11.00
CA ASN A 421 -20.16 14.11 -11.69
C ASN A 421 -19.49 15.23 -10.86
N ASP A 422 -19.30 14.95 -9.58
CA ASP A 422 -18.60 15.83 -8.63
C ASP A 422 -17.11 15.48 -8.66
N ASN A 423 -16.35 16.10 -9.56
CA ASN A 423 -14.92 15.86 -9.72
C ASN A 423 -14.06 16.98 -9.14
N VAL A 424 -12.82 16.67 -8.78
CA VAL A 424 -11.80 17.65 -8.43
C VAL A 424 -10.76 17.72 -9.54
N SER A 425 -10.45 18.93 -10.00
CA SER A 425 -9.39 19.12 -10.99
C SER A 425 -8.02 18.82 -10.37
N ALA A 426 -7.03 18.47 -11.18
CA ALA A 426 -5.67 18.23 -10.68
C ALA A 426 -5.08 19.45 -9.95
N ALA A 427 -5.44 20.67 -10.37
CA ALA A 427 -4.98 21.92 -9.75
C ALA A 427 -5.72 22.21 -8.43
N ASP A 428 -7.03 21.98 -8.39
CA ASP A 428 -7.84 22.16 -7.17
C ASP A 428 -7.47 21.13 -6.11
N ALA A 429 -7.13 19.90 -6.51
CA ALA A 429 -6.64 18.87 -5.60
C ALA A 429 -5.36 19.34 -4.91
N LEU A 430 -4.34 19.78 -5.66
CA LEU A 430 -3.11 20.32 -5.07
C LEU A 430 -3.39 21.54 -4.18
N THR A 431 -4.26 22.44 -4.61
CA THR A 431 -4.67 23.61 -3.81
C THR A 431 -5.31 23.19 -2.49
N GLY A 432 -6.21 22.21 -2.52
CA GLY A 432 -6.84 21.67 -1.33
C GLY A 432 -5.84 20.99 -0.38
N LEU A 433 -4.87 20.24 -0.90
CA LEU A 433 -3.78 19.66 -0.10
C LEU A 433 -2.96 20.75 0.60
N GLN A 434 -2.60 21.81 -0.13
CA GLN A 434 -1.88 22.96 0.40
C GLN A 434 -2.68 23.72 1.48
N ASN A 435 -4.00 23.62 1.43
CA ASN A 435 -4.90 24.21 2.40
C ASN A 435 -5.37 23.24 3.49
N GLY A 436 -4.76 22.06 3.59
CA GLY A 436 -4.89 21.18 4.75
C GLY A 436 -5.89 20.03 4.60
N ILE A 437 -6.34 19.72 3.38
CA ILE A 437 -6.96 18.43 3.08
C ILE A 437 -5.86 17.38 3.05
N ASN A 438 -6.07 16.25 3.73
CA ASN A 438 -5.08 15.19 3.81
C ASN A 438 -5.12 14.27 2.59
N ALA A 439 -6.32 13.95 2.09
CA ALA A 439 -6.47 13.09 0.91
C ALA A 439 -7.73 13.40 0.11
N PHE A 440 -7.62 13.28 -1.21
CA PHE A 440 -8.75 13.24 -2.13
C PHE A 440 -8.97 11.79 -2.59
N GLY A 441 -10.09 11.19 -2.21
CA GLY A 441 -10.57 9.92 -2.74
C GLY A 441 -11.02 10.13 -4.18
N LEU A 442 -10.16 9.74 -5.12
CA LEU A 442 -10.43 9.90 -6.54
C LEU A 442 -11.21 8.70 -7.09
N ASP A 443 -12.07 8.98 -8.07
CA ASP A 443 -12.66 7.97 -8.95
C ASP A 443 -11.86 7.86 -10.26
N MET A 444 -12.03 6.73 -10.94
CA MET A 444 -11.55 6.46 -12.30
C MET A 444 -10.03 6.64 -12.48
N ILE A 445 -9.27 6.27 -11.44
CA ILE A 445 -7.81 6.35 -11.45
C ILE A 445 -7.24 5.43 -12.53
N ASP A 446 -6.31 5.94 -13.33
CA ASP A 446 -5.55 5.16 -14.30
C ASP A 446 -4.04 5.51 -14.33
N GLU A 447 -3.28 4.78 -15.15
CA GLU A 447 -1.85 5.00 -15.30
C GLU A 447 -1.52 6.41 -15.80
N GLY A 448 -2.38 6.99 -16.65
CA GLY A 448 -2.23 8.34 -17.17
C GLY A 448 -2.26 9.40 -16.07
N ASP A 449 -3.13 9.22 -15.07
CA ASP A 449 -3.21 10.15 -13.92
C ASP A 449 -1.88 10.32 -13.18
N MET A 450 -1.02 9.29 -13.19
CA MET A 450 0.30 9.29 -12.57
C MET A 450 1.42 9.60 -13.57
N ASP A 451 1.37 8.99 -14.75
CA ASP A 451 2.45 8.99 -15.74
C ASP A 451 2.52 10.30 -16.54
N ASN A 452 1.40 11.02 -16.70
CA ASN A 452 1.35 12.30 -17.38
C ASN A 452 1.56 13.46 -16.40
N SER A 453 2.49 14.36 -16.74
CA SER A 453 2.73 15.57 -15.97
C SER A 453 1.48 16.45 -15.93
N GLY A 454 1.05 16.84 -14.73
CA GLY A 454 -0.09 17.74 -14.54
C GLY A 454 -1.43 17.06 -14.30
N ASP A 455 -1.51 15.73 -14.43
CA ASP A 455 -2.75 14.98 -14.20
C ASP A 455 -2.99 14.71 -12.69
N ARG A 456 -4.12 14.07 -12.37
CA ARG A 456 -4.78 14.14 -11.06
C ARG A 456 -3.97 13.54 -9.91
N LEU A 457 -3.31 12.40 -10.12
CA LEU A 457 -2.42 11.82 -9.11
C LEU A 457 -1.05 12.50 -9.15
N ASN A 458 -0.55 12.78 -10.34
CA ASN A 458 0.75 13.42 -10.55
C ASN A 458 0.84 14.76 -9.82
N ASN A 459 -0.19 15.61 -9.86
CA ASN A 459 -0.21 16.89 -9.12
C ASN A 459 -0.33 16.72 -7.60
N GLN A 460 -0.88 15.61 -7.12
CA GLN A 460 -0.96 15.32 -5.69
C GLN A 460 0.36 14.81 -5.10
N LEU A 461 1.36 14.47 -5.94
CA LEU A 461 2.77 14.31 -5.55
C LEU A 461 3.39 15.66 -5.15
N TRP A 462 2.88 16.25 -4.08
CA TRP A 462 3.17 17.62 -3.67
C TRP A 462 4.66 17.86 -3.39
N ALA A 463 5.35 16.82 -2.89
CA ALA A 463 6.75 16.88 -2.52
C ALA A 463 7.64 17.01 -3.77
N VAL A 464 7.81 15.90 -4.49
CA VAL A 464 8.65 15.79 -5.68
C VAL A 464 7.81 15.15 -6.78
N GLY A 465 7.82 15.73 -7.98
CA GLY A 465 7.25 15.08 -9.16
C GLY A 465 8.26 14.15 -9.86
N PRO A 466 7.82 13.27 -10.77
CA PRO A 466 8.73 12.39 -11.52
C PRO A 466 9.88 13.14 -12.21
N GLU A 467 9.61 14.36 -12.70
CA GLU A 467 10.59 15.27 -13.30
C GLU A 467 11.75 15.65 -12.36
N GLY A 468 11.54 15.60 -11.05
CA GLY A 468 12.51 15.95 -10.01
C GLY A 468 13.06 14.76 -9.23
N ALA A 469 12.68 13.52 -9.59
CA ALA A 469 13.00 12.30 -8.84
C ALA A 469 14.15 11.47 -9.45
N ALA A 470 14.82 11.97 -10.49
CA ALA A 470 15.89 11.24 -11.16
C ALA A 470 17.05 10.91 -10.20
N SER A 471 17.52 9.66 -10.23
CA SER A 471 18.62 9.18 -9.35
C SER A 471 18.34 9.36 -7.86
N ALA A 472 17.07 9.29 -7.45
CA ALA A 472 16.60 9.50 -6.06
C ALA A 472 17.39 8.72 -5.00
N TYR A 473 17.87 7.52 -5.32
CA TYR A 473 18.52 6.63 -4.35
C TYR A 473 20.05 6.66 -4.42
N SER A 474 20.65 7.51 -5.25
CA SER A 474 22.10 7.66 -5.35
C SER A 474 22.68 8.24 -4.07
N ASN A 475 23.90 7.82 -3.70
CA ASN A 475 24.56 8.30 -2.48
C ASN A 475 24.77 9.83 -2.51
N GLY A 476 24.60 10.49 -1.37
CA GLY A 476 24.78 11.94 -1.21
C GLY A 476 23.66 12.81 -1.77
N LYS A 477 22.49 12.22 -2.08
CA LYS A 477 21.30 12.97 -2.47
C LYS A 477 20.52 13.47 -1.26
N VAL A 478 20.04 14.70 -1.37
CA VAL A 478 19.21 15.38 -0.37
C VAL A 478 17.98 15.97 -1.07
N ALA A 479 16.92 16.20 -0.31
CA ALA A 479 15.78 16.97 -0.80
C ALA A 479 16.12 18.46 -0.71
N ARG A 480 16.07 19.14 -1.85
CA ARG A 480 16.14 20.60 -1.91
C ARG A 480 14.73 21.14 -1.87
N PHE A 481 14.44 22.04 -0.94
CA PHE A 481 13.16 22.70 -0.86
C PHE A 481 13.17 24.00 -1.68
N HIS A 482 12.21 24.15 -2.58
CA HIS A 482 12.14 25.25 -3.51
C HIS A 482 11.39 26.46 -2.96
N ALA A 483 12.01 27.63 -3.12
CA ALA A 483 11.39 28.91 -2.74
C ALA A 483 10.19 29.27 -3.63
N ASN A 484 10.11 28.75 -4.85
CA ASN A 484 9.04 29.00 -5.81
C ASN A 484 8.83 27.80 -6.76
N GLY A 485 7.81 27.89 -7.62
CA GLY A 485 7.47 26.85 -8.59
C GLY A 485 6.36 25.90 -8.12
N ASN A 486 6.02 24.96 -9.00
CA ASN A 486 4.85 24.09 -8.84
C ASN A 486 5.09 22.93 -7.86
N ARG A 487 6.33 22.45 -7.74
CA ARG A 487 6.75 21.43 -6.76
C ARG A 487 7.41 22.08 -5.57
N PHE A 488 7.27 21.47 -4.39
CA PHE A 488 7.92 21.97 -3.17
C PHE A 488 9.37 21.51 -3.05
N MET A 489 9.72 20.36 -3.62
CA MET A 489 11.04 19.77 -3.50
C MET A 489 11.54 19.16 -4.81
N SER A 490 12.85 18.89 -4.86
CA SER A 490 13.49 18.01 -5.85
C SER A 490 14.66 17.25 -5.24
N VAL A 491 15.05 16.15 -5.88
CA VAL A 491 16.27 15.42 -5.56
C VAL A 491 17.48 16.21 -6.05
N ALA A 492 18.37 16.59 -5.15
CA ALA A 492 19.53 17.40 -5.47
C ALA A 492 20.83 16.84 -4.87
N ALA A 493 21.96 17.33 -5.38
CA ALA A 493 23.23 17.20 -4.67
C ALA A 493 23.25 18.14 -3.45
N ASP A 494 23.93 17.71 -2.39
CA ASP A 494 24.13 18.50 -1.18
C ASP A 494 25.07 19.68 -1.47
N ASN A 495 24.48 20.87 -1.57
CA ASN A 495 25.17 22.14 -1.82
C ASN A 495 24.99 23.05 -0.60
N SER A 496 25.81 24.10 -0.50
CA SER A 496 25.65 25.10 0.55
C SER A 496 24.34 25.89 0.40
N LEU A 497 23.38 25.69 1.30
CA LEU A 497 22.10 26.42 1.37
C LEU A 497 21.76 26.79 2.83
N ASN A 498 20.80 27.70 3.01
CA ASN A 498 20.18 28.00 4.30
C ASN A 498 19.33 26.82 4.78
N TYR A 499 18.98 26.78 6.07
CA TYR A 499 18.23 25.67 6.68
C TYR A 499 16.84 26.09 7.10
N ALA A 500 15.86 25.21 6.88
CA ALA A 500 14.49 25.37 7.35
C ALA A 500 14.34 24.83 8.79
N CYS A 501 14.00 25.71 9.72
CA CYS A 501 13.82 25.40 11.13
C CYS A 501 12.33 25.52 11.50
N ARG A 502 11.78 24.57 12.26
CA ARG A 502 10.38 24.58 12.71
C ARG A 502 10.29 24.51 14.23
N ASN A 503 9.39 25.26 14.85
CA ASN A 503 9.09 25.13 16.27
C ASN A 503 7.88 24.21 16.54
N ASN A 504 7.61 23.92 17.82
CA ASN A 504 6.49 23.06 18.24
C ASN A 504 5.10 23.65 17.94
N SER A 505 5.01 24.94 17.65
CA SER A 505 3.77 25.61 17.22
C SER A 505 3.57 25.57 15.71
N GLY A 506 4.45 24.89 14.96
CA GLY A 506 4.38 24.77 13.51
C GLY A 506 4.90 25.97 12.73
N GLN A 507 5.58 26.92 13.39
CA GLN A 507 6.13 28.10 12.71
C GLN A 507 7.50 27.79 12.11
N TRP A 508 7.70 28.21 10.86
CA TRP A 508 8.94 28.05 10.12
C TRP A 508 9.81 29.32 10.18
N ALA A 509 11.12 29.13 10.22
CA ALA A 509 12.15 30.17 10.14
C ALA A 509 13.32 29.68 9.29
N ILE A 510 14.01 30.60 8.61
CA ILE A 510 15.13 30.29 7.70
C ILE A 510 16.41 30.91 8.25
N THR A 511 17.44 30.10 8.47
CA THR A 511 18.73 30.58 8.97
C THR A 511 19.41 31.55 8.03
N GLN A 512 20.28 32.41 8.56
CA GLN A 512 21.27 33.15 7.79
C GLN A 512 22.50 32.29 7.49
N ALA A 513 22.86 31.37 8.39
CA ALA A 513 23.90 30.39 8.16
C ALA A 513 23.55 29.51 6.96
N MET A 514 24.57 29.22 6.16
CA MET A 514 24.51 28.33 5.00
C MET A 514 25.52 27.22 5.14
N GLY A 515 25.25 26.09 4.48
CA GLY A 515 26.20 24.99 4.36
C GLY A 515 25.51 23.71 3.90
N ASN A 516 26.18 22.59 4.10
CA ASN A 516 25.68 21.27 3.74
C ASN A 516 24.57 20.82 4.70
N ALA A 517 23.64 20.00 4.20
CA ALA A 517 22.42 19.62 4.91
C ALA A 517 22.67 19.07 6.35
N ALA A 518 23.73 18.29 6.54
CA ALA A 518 24.10 17.72 7.84
C ALA A 518 24.38 18.75 8.96
N ASN A 519 24.66 20.02 8.61
CA ASN A 519 24.91 21.08 9.58
C ASN A 519 23.62 21.78 10.06
N GLY A 520 22.46 21.46 9.48
CA GLY A 520 21.21 22.16 9.73
C GLY A 520 20.75 22.10 11.19
N THR A 521 20.94 20.96 11.86
CA THR A 521 20.58 20.79 13.28
C THR A 521 21.33 21.78 14.16
N ALA A 522 22.64 21.95 13.95
CA ALA A 522 23.45 22.90 14.70
C ALA A 522 23.10 24.36 14.35
N ALA A 523 22.84 24.66 13.07
CA ALA A 523 22.48 25.99 12.62
C ALA A 523 21.12 26.45 13.18
N CYS A 524 20.10 25.59 13.14
CA CYS A 524 18.79 25.88 13.71
C CYS A 524 18.87 26.10 15.22
N ALA A 525 19.61 25.26 15.95
CA ALA A 525 19.76 25.42 17.39
C ALA A 525 20.49 26.74 17.77
N ALA A 526 21.43 27.20 16.94
CA ALA A 526 22.20 28.41 17.19
C ALA A 526 21.42 29.70 16.90
N GLU A 527 20.69 29.76 15.78
CA GLU A 527 19.98 30.97 15.36
C GLU A 527 18.55 31.05 15.88
N TYR A 528 17.90 29.89 16.08
CA TYR A 528 16.51 29.79 16.51
C TYR A 528 16.36 28.80 17.68
N PRO A 529 16.77 29.18 18.90
CA PRO A 529 16.61 28.33 20.08
C PRO A 529 15.16 27.83 20.25
N GLY A 530 14.98 26.52 20.38
CA GLY A 530 13.67 25.87 20.48
C GLY A 530 13.04 25.46 19.13
N TYR A 531 13.71 25.74 18.02
CA TYR A 531 13.36 25.22 16.70
C TYR A 531 14.20 23.99 16.38
N SER A 532 13.66 23.09 15.56
CA SER A 532 14.31 21.89 15.07
C SER A 532 14.50 21.96 13.56
N TYR A 533 15.61 21.43 13.06
CA TYR A 533 15.82 21.22 11.63
C TYR A 533 15.01 20.00 11.19
N THR A 534 13.98 20.20 10.36
CA THR A 534 12.98 19.16 10.08
C THR A 534 12.45 19.18 8.65
N THR A 535 11.57 18.24 8.32
CA THR A 535 10.94 18.04 7.01
C THR A 535 9.47 18.45 7.06
N PRO A 536 8.91 19.18 6.07
CA PRO A 536 7.47 19.39 6.00
C PRO A 536 6.75 18.05 5.75
N ALA A 537 5.74 17.76 6.56
CA ALA A 537 5.02 16.47 6.54
C ALA A 537 3.95 16.36 5.44
N SER A 538 3.53 17.49 4.88
CA SER A 538 2.42 17.62 3.93
C SER A 538 2.57 18.84 3.05
N ALA A 539 1.76 18.93 2.00
CA ALA A 539 1.63 20.11 1.15
C ALA A 539 1.25 21.37 1.95
N HIS A 540 0.46 21.21 3.02
CA HIS A 540 0.11 22.31 3.92
C HIS A 540 1.34 22.89 4.62
N GLU A 541 2.13 22.03 5.28
CA GLU A 541 3.37 22.43 5.93
C GLU A 541 4.39 22.99 4.93
N ALA A 542 4.48 22.39 3.74
CA ALA A 542 5.33 22.88 2.67
C ALA A 542 4.93 24.29 2.21
N ARG A 543 3.63 24.58 2.07
CA ARG A 543 3.16 25.95 1.78
C ARG A 543 3.54 26.92 2.89
N LEU A 544 3.40 26.54 4.17
CA LEU A 544 3.79 27.39 5.30
C LEU A 544 5.30 27.66 5.32
N LEU A 545 6.14 26.65 5.06
CA LEU A 545 7.58 26.82 4.93
C LEU A 545 7.91 27.77 3.77
N ARG A 546 7.30 27.58 2.59
CA ARG A 546 7.53 28.49 1.45
C ARG A 546 7.17 29.94 1.78
N ASN A 547 6.09 30.18 2.52
CA ASN A 547 5.71 31.52 2.96
C ASN A 547 6.72 32.16 3.93
N ALA A 548 7.48 31.35 4.68
CA ALA A 548 8.53 31.83 5.58
C ALA A 548 9.83 32.24 4.85
N ILE A 549 9.99 31.86 3.58
CA ILE A 549 11.12 32.26 2.74
C ILE A 549 10.85 33.68 2.21
N THR A 550 11.19 34.68 3.01
CA THR A 550 10.90 36.11 2.73
C THR A 550 11.94 36.80 1.83
N SER A 551 13.17 36.27 1.80
CA SER A 551 14.23 36.68 0.89
C SER A 551 15.20 35.51 0.73
N GLY A 552 15.42 35.00 -0.49
CA GLY A 552 16.42 33.95 -0.67
C GLY A 552 16.21 33.02 -1.86
N SER A 553 17.12 32.05 -1.91
CA SER A 553 17.17 30.92 -2.81
C SER A 553 16.51 29.70 -2.15
N ASP A 554 16.59 28.54 -2.79
CA ASP A 554 16.18 27.26 -2.21
C ASP A 554 16.86 26.98 -0.85
N VAL A 555 16.23 26.15 -0.02
CA VAL A 555 16.71 25.84 1.33
C VAL A 555 16.83 24.33 1.55
N HIS A 556 17.60 23.96 2.56
CA HIS A 556 17.67 22.61 3.08
C HIS A 556 16.49 22.32 4.00
N VAL A 557 15.89 21.16 3.81
CA VAL A 557 15.02 20.47 4.78
C VAL A 557 15.73 19.20 5.23
N ASN A 558 15.41 18.67 6.42
CA ASN A 558 16.10 17.52 6.99
C ASN A 558 15.66 16.20 6.33
N PHE A 559 15.83 16.07 5.02
CA PHE A 559 15.29 14.95 4.26
C PHE A 559 16.29 14.47 3.22
N ALA A 560 16.73 13.21 3.33
CA ALA A 560 17.79 12.66 2.50
C ALA A 560 17.76 11.14 2.41
N VAL A 561 18.43 10.58 1.39
CA VAL A 561 18.56 9.14 1.21
C VAL A 561 19.64 8.54 2.11
N SER A 562 19.29 7.59 2.95
CA SER A 562 20.18 6.82 3.82
C SER A 562 19.94 5.32 3.62
N ASN A 563 20.99 4.54 3.37
CA ASN A 563 20.89 3.08 3.14
C ASN A 563 19.81 2.69 2.11
N GLY A 564 19.70 3.46 1.02
CA GLY A 564 18.74 3.20 -0.06
C GLY A 564 17.30 3.60 0.26
N GLN A 565 17.04 4.33 1.34
CA GLN A 565 15.70 4.80 1.72
C GLN A 565 15.69 6.31 2.00
N TRP A 566 14.62 6.98 1.58
CA TRP A 566 14.38 8.35 1.97
C TRP A 566 13.92 8.40 3.42
N LEU A 567 14.59 9.23 4.23
CA LEU A 567 14.30 9.37 5.65
C LEU A 567 14.10 10.85 6.01
N PRO A 568 12.90 11.23 6.51
CA PRO A 568 12.71 12.55 7.10
C PRO A 568 13.45 12.61 8.45
N ASP A 569 13.86 13.81 8.82
CA ASP A 569 14.55 14.12 10.07
C ASP A 569 15.78 13.23 10.27
N ARG A 570 16.59 13.12 9.22
CA ARG A 570 17.78 12.27 9.21
C ARG A 570 18.84 12.69 10.23
N TRP A 571 19.09 13.99 10.35
CA TRP A 571 20.21 14.56 11.12
C TRP A 571 19.81 15.15 12.46
#